data_AF-A0AAP6B8C0-F1
#
_entry.id   AF-A0AAP6B8C0-F1
#
_cell.length_a   1.000
_cell.length_b   1.000
_cell.length_c   1.000
_cell.angle_alpha   90.00
_cell.angle_beta   90.00
_cell.angle_gamma   90.00
#
_symmetry.space_group_name_H-M   'P 1'
#
loop_
_entity.id
_entity.type
_entity.pdbx_description
1 polymer ?
#
loop_
_entity_poly.entity_id
_entity_poly.type
_entity_poly.pdbx_seq_one_letter_code
_entity_poly.pdbx_strand_id
1 'polypeptide(L)'
;MTNHVHSTPYAETDTGPTALSFTHHTSPDGETLTLQGTCPRCQGPTTSHYTYGLPGTGTKGIFTRRTPPPTPESALLQEIHYCECGHPHPQLPPDAPFTGCGASWTVTNLQAGNP
;
A
#
# COMPACT_ATOMS: atom_id res chain seq x y z
N MET A 1 18.05 -5.92 11.49
CA MET A 1 18.14 -7.14 10.67
C MET A 1 16.77 -7.37 10.06
N THR A 2 16.64 -7.23 8.75
CA THR A 2 15.37 -7.38 8.05
C THR A 2 15.08 -8.87 7.89
N ASN A 3 14.00 -9.38 8.46
CA ASN A 3 13.62 -10.80 8.42
C ASN A 3 13.05 -11.20 7.04
N HIS A 4 13.74 -10.93 5.94
CA HIS A 4 13.24 -11.24 4.61
C HIS A 4 13.44 -12.73 4.23
N VAL A 5 12.35 -13.42 3.90
CA VAL A 5 12.32 -14.83 3.49
C VAL A 5 12.45 -14.95 1.96
N HIS A 6 13.70 -14.91 1.49
CA HIS A 6 14.05 -14.98 0.06
C HIS A 6 13.62 -16.28 -0.65
N SER A 7 13.43 -17.36 0.10
CA SER A 7 12.99 -18.65 -0.43
C SER A 7 11.49 -18.71 -0.74
N THR A 8 10.72 -17.68 -0.38
CA THR A 8 9.29 -17.59 -0.71
C THR A 8 9.13 -17.56 -2.23
N PRO A 9 8.48 -18.54 -2.89
CA PRO A 9 8.26 -18.48 -4.33
C PRO A 9 7.33 -17.33 -4.68
N TYR A 10 7.49 -16.75 -5.87
CA TYR A 10 6.51 -15.83 -6.42
C TYR A 10 5.18 -16.55 -6.61
N ALA A 11 4.10 -15.94 -6.12
CA ALA A 11 2.74 -16.32 -6.50
C ALA A 11 1.81 -15.13 -6.30
N GLU A 12 0.90 -14.88 -7.24
CA GLU A 12 -0.19 -13.95 -7.01
C GLU A 12 -1.09 -14.53 -5.91
N THR A 13 -1.13 -13.89 -4.74
CA THR A 13 -1.85 -14.42 -3.58
C THR A 13 -2.40 -13.29 -2.74
N ASP A 14 -3.72 -13.22 -2.63
CA ASP A 14 -4.37 -12.37 -1.64
C ASP A 14 -4.23 -13.01 -0.25
N THR A 15 -3.53 -12.32 0.64
CA THR A 15 -3.35 -12.74 2.04
C THR A 15 -4.44 -12.19 2.97
N GLY A 16 -5.37 -11.40 2.42
CA GLY A 16 -6.48 -10.81 3.14
C GLY A 16 -6.09 -9.64 4.03
N PRO A 17 -6.94 -9.26 4.99
CA PRO A 17 -6.67 -8.18 5.93
C PRO A 17 -5.50 -8.49 6.86
N THR A 18 -4.53 -7.58 6.95
CA THR A 18 -3.38 -7.72 7.84
C THR A 18 -3.46 -6.79 9.05
N ALA A 19 -3.19 -7.37 10.23
CA ALA A 19 -3.08 -6.66 11.50
C ALA A 19 -1.65 -6.15 11.80
N LEU A 20 -0.68 -6.46 10.91
CA LEU A 20 0.67 -5.90 11.01
C LEU A 20 0.59 -4.37 10.98
N SER A 21 1.45 -3.71 11.76
CA SER A 21 1.50 -2.25 11.78
C SER A 21 2.15 -1.73 10.50
N PHE A 22 1.48 -0.79 9.84
CA PHE A 22 2.04 0.00 8.74
C PHE A 22 2.08 1.48 9.14
N THR A 23 3.15 2.16 8.78
CA THR A 23 3.31 3.60 8.95
C THR A 23 2.97 4.30 7.65
N HIS A 24 2.24 5.42 7.74
CA HIS A 24 1.95 6.24 6.57
C HIS A 24 2.46 7.67 6.77
N HIS A 25 2.80 8.32 5.67
CA HIS A 25 3.25 9.70 5.61
C HIS A 25 2.57 10.41 4.45
N THR A 26 2.09 11.62 4.68
CA THR A 26 1.61 12.49 3.62
C THR A 26 2.73 13.46 3.25
N SER A 27 3.00 13.62 1.96
CA SER A 27 3.96 14.60 1.47
C SER A 27 3.53 16.03 1.83
N PRO A 28 4.47 17.01 1.89
CA PRO A 28 4.14 18.39 2.27
C PRO A 28 3.13 19.08 1.34
N ASP A 29 3.06 18.66 0.08
CA ASP A 29 2.08 19.12 -0.92
C ASP A 29 0.69 18.50 -0.74
N GLY A 30 0.55 17.46 0.09
CA GLY A 30 -0.71 16.76 0.33
C GLY A 30 -1.13 15.81 -0.79
N GLU A 31 -0.31 15.65 -1.84
CA GLU A 31 -0.67 14.91 -3.05
C GLU A 31 -0.18 13.47 -3.08
N THR A 32 0.79 13.12 -2.23
CA THR A 32 1.38 11.78 -2.19
C THR A 32 1.28 11.18 -0.79
N LEU A 33 0.74 9.98 -0.71
CA LEU A 33 0.72 9.15 0.48
C LEU A 33 1.75 8.04 0.32
N THR A 34 2.66 7.95 1.27
CA THR A 34 3.63 6.87 1.34
C THR A 34 3.20 5.93 2.45
N LEU A 35 3.05 4.65 2.13
CA LEU A 35 2.76 3.58 3.08
C LEU A 35 4.00 2.69 3.21
N GLN A 36 4.44 2.45 4.43
CA GLN A 36 5.62 1.64 4.75
C GLN A 36 5.26 0.53 5.74
N GLY A 37 5.85 -0.64 5.56
CA GLY A 37 5.69 -1.72 6.52
C GLY A 37 6.41 -2.99 6.07
N THR A 38 5.88 -4.13 6.51
CA THR A 38 6.45 -5.45 6.20
C THR A 38 5.44 -6.29 5.43
N CYS A 39 5.87 -6.91 4.34
CA CYS A 39 5.04 -7.85 3.60
C CYS A 39 4.61 -9.01 4.52
N PRO A 40 3.31 -9.31 4.65
CA PRO A 40 2.83 -10.38 5.54
C PRO A 40 3.29 -11.78 5.10
N ARG A 41 3.71 -11.93 3.84
CA ARG A 41 4.14 -13.22 3.28
C ARG A 41 5.66 -13.42 3.34
N CYS A 42 6.43 -12.58 2.65
CA CYS A 42 7.89 -12.75 2.58
C CYS A 42 8.64 -12.03 3.69
N GLN A 43 7.95 -11.26 4.55
CA GLN A 43 8.54 -10.49 5.64
C GLN A 43 9.60 -9.46 5.18
N GLY A 44 9.60 -9.13 3.89
CA GLY A 44 10.42 -8.07 3.31
C GLY A 44 9.85 -6.69 3.63
N PRO A 45 10.71 -5.66 3.77
CA PRO A 45 10.25 -4.29 3.92
C PRO A 45 9.59 -3.87 2.61
N THR A 46 8.47 -3.15 2.67
CA THR A 46 7.73 -2.71 1.49
C THR A 46 7.33 -1.25 1.66
N THR A 47 7.43 -0.48 0.58
CA THR A 47 7.06 0.93 0.52
C THR A 47 6.23 1.16 -0.72
N SER A 48 5.00 1.65 -0.55
CA SER A 48 4.07 1.94 -1.64
C SER A 48 3.73 3.42 -1.65
N HIS A 49 3.69 4.01 -2.84
CA HIS A 49 3.38 5.42 -3.04
C HIS A 49 2.04 5.56 -3.78
N TYR A 50 1.13 6.32 -3.19
CA TYR A 50 -0.21 6.57 -3.73
C TYR A 50 -0.36 8.06 -4.01
N THR A 51 -0.82 8.40 -5.22
CA THR A 51 -1.25 9.76 -5.50
C THR A 51 -2.64 9.96 -4.93
N TYR A 52 -2.77 10.88 -3.97
CA TYR A 52 -4.03 11.26 -3.35
C TYR A 52 -4.42 12.65 -3.85
N GLY A 53 -5.42 12.72 -4.72
CA GLY A 53 -5.97 13.99 -5.20
C GLY A 53 -7.05 14.52 -4.26
N LEU A 54 -7.01 15.79 -3.89
CA LEU A 54 -8.09 16.45 -3.16
C LEU A 54 -9.35 16.54 -4.05
N PRO A 55 -10.45 15.84 -3.74
CA PRO A 55 -11.70 16.01 -4.48
C PRO A 55 -12.32 17.36 -4.09
N GLY A 56 -12.08 18.41 -4.88
CA GLY A 56 -12.64 19.74 -4.57
C GLY A 56 -12.42 20.88 -5.55
N THR A 57 -11.54 20.77 -6.55
CA THR A 57 -11.32 21.86 -7.52
C THR A 57 -12.26 21.84 -8.72
N GLY A 58 -13.29 20.97 -8.71
CA GLY A 58 -14.32 20.90 -9.74
C GLY A 58 -15.64 21.55 -9.31
N THR A 59 -15.95 22.74 -9.82
CA THR A 59 -17.21 23.49 -9.62
C THR A 59 -18.44 22.89 -10.34
N LYS A 60 -18.53 21.56 -10.52
CA LYS A 60 -19.61 20.95 -11.29
C LYS A 60 -20.48 19.98 -10.48
N GLY A 61 -21.58 20.51 -9.95
CA GLY A 61 -22.77 19.71 -9.61
C GLY A 61 -23.32 19.96 -8.20
N ILE A 62 -24.43 20.68 -8.10
CA ILE A 62 -25.07 21.14 -6.84
C ILE A 62 -25.84 20.04 -6.08
N PHE A 63 -25.84 18.76 -6.48
CA PHE A 63 -26.72 17.76 -5.84
C PHE A 63 -26.18 16.33 -5.78
N THR A 64 -25.08 16.11 -5.06
CA THR A 64 -24.69 14.74 -4.63
C THR A 64 -24.48 14.71 -3.12
N ARG A 65 -25.02 13.67 -2.47
CA ARG A 65 -24.99 13.45 -1.01
C ARG A 65 -23.62 13.78 -0.42
N ARG A 66 -23.63 14.47 0.72
CA ARG A 66 -22.48 14.74 1.59
C ARG A 66 -21.88 13.44 2.12
N THR A 67 -21.15 12.71 1.29
CA THR A 67 -20.09 11.86 1.81
C THR A 67 -18.88 12.78 1.98
N PRO A 68 -18.32 12.92 3.19
CA PRO A 68 -17.04 13.58 3.35
C PRO A 68 -16.04 12.94 2.38
N PRO A 69 -15.15 13.73 1.75
CA PRO A 69 -14.08 13.13 0.96
C PRO A 69 -13.28 12.17 1.85
N PRO A 70 -12.88 11.00 1.33
CA PRO A 70 -12.12 10.03 2.13
C PRO A 70 -10.85 10.72 2.61
N THR A 71 -10.53 10.64 3.91
CA THR A 71 -9.23 11.09 4.40
C THR A 71 -8.12 10.22 3.78
N PRO A 72 -6.87 10.72 3.71
CA PRO A 72 -5.71 9.91 3.34
C PRO A 72 -5.65 8.54 4.00
N GLU A 73 -5.88 8.50 5.31
CA GLU A 73 -5.91 7.26 6.10
C GLU A 73 -7.03 6.33 5.64
N SER A 74 -8.25 6.85 5.45
CA SER A 74 -9.38 6.03 5.00
C SER A 74 -9.22 5.50 3.58
N ALA A 75 -8.50 6.23 2.72
CA ALA A 75 -8.15 5.75 1.38
C ALA A 75 -7.18 4.57 1.48
N LEU A 76 -6.12 4.68 2.30
CA LEU A 76 -5.17 3.59 2.52
C LEU A 76 -5.81 2.35 3.14
N LEU A 77 -6.79 2.49 4.04
CA LEU A 77 -7.51 1.34 4.63
C LEU A 77 -8.41 0.59 3.63
N GLN A 78 -8.78 1.23 2.52
CA GLN A 78 -9.65 0.64 1.49
C GLN A 78 -8.86 0.09 0.29
N GLU A 79 -7.56 0.38 0.22
CA GLU A 79 -6.71 0.06 -0.91
C GLU A 79 -6.15 -1.37 -0.83
N ILE A 80 -5.88 -1.97 -1.99
CA ILE A 80 -5.16 -3.24 -2.07
C ILE A 80 -3.67 -2.93 -2.22
N HIS A 81 -2.88 -3.37 -1.26
CA HIS A 81 -1.43 -3.21 -1.26
C HIS A 81 -0.77 -4.45 -1.85
N TYR A 82 0.37 -4.25 -2.50
CA TYR A 82 1.15 -5.33 -3.10
C TYR A 82 2.54 -5.41 -2.46
N CYS A 83 3.15 -6.58 -2.54
CA CYS A 83 4.54 -6.76 -2.13
C CYS A 83 5.48 -6.05 -3.09
N GLU A 84 6.07 -4.95 -2.64
CA GLU A 84 7.10 -4.16 -3.35
C GLU A 84 8.44 -4.23 -2.61
N CYS A 85 8.82 -5.43 -2.14
CA CYS A 85 10.05 -5.61 -1.38
C CYS A 85 11.34 -5.41 -2.19
N GLY A 86 11.25 -5.34 -3.52
CA GLY A 86 12.38 -5.11 -4.40
C GLY A 86 13.37 -6.28 -4.51
N HIS A 87 13.06 -7.42 -3.89
CA HIS A 87 13.91 -8.61 -3.93
C HIS A 87 13.41 -9.66 -4.95
N PRO A 88 14.32 -10.33 -5.67
CA PRO A 88 13.93 -11.42 -6.56
C PRO A 88 13.42 -12.61 -5.75
N HIS A 89 12.38 -13.25 -6.25
CA HIS A 89 11.79 -14.47 -5.68
C HIS A 89 11.87 -15.62 -6.68
N PRO A 90 12.00 -16.89 -6.22
CA PRO A 90 11.93 -18.05 -7.10
C PRO A 90 10.65 -18.03 -7.94
N GLN A 91 10.75 -18.42 -9.22
CA GLN A 91 9.61 -18.50 -10.14
C GLN A 91 8.97 -17.14 -10.50
N LEU A 92 9.60 -16.01 -10.18
CA LEU A 92 9.17 -14.69 -10.66
C LEU A 92 9.27 -14.64 -12.20
N PRO A 93 8.15 -14.43 -12.93
CA PRO A 93 8.17 -14.29 -14.37
C PRO A 93 8.93 -13.02 -14.81
N PRO A 94 9.60 -13.03 -15.98
CA PRO A 94 10.31 -11.85 -16.48
C PRO A 94 9.40 -10.68 -16.85
N ASP A 95 8.11 -10.95 -17.04
CA ASP A 95 7.05 -9.99 -17.37
C ASP A 95 6.24 -9.53 -16.15
N ALA A 96 6.64 -9.92 -14.94
CA ALA A 96 5.97 -9.48 -13.72
C ALA A 96 6.01 -7.94 -13.59
N PRO A 97 4.88 -7.29 -13.24
CA PRO A 97 4.77 -5.83 -13.23
C PRO A 97 5.61 -5.15 -12.14
N PHE A 98 5.99 -5.89 -11.09
CA PHE A 98 6.81 -5.38 -9.99
C PHE A 98 7.70 -6.48 -9.39
N THR A 99 8.79 -6.06 -8.76
CA THR A 99 9.73 -6.96 -8.08
C THR A 99 9.26 -7.22 -6.66
N GLY A 100 8.69 -8.42 -6.42
CA GLY A 100 8.24 -8.86 -5.10
C GLY A 100 7.74 -10.30 -5.11
N CYS A 101 7.13 -10.75 -4.01
CA CYS A 101 6.68 -12.14 -3.87
C CYS A 101 5.28 -12.41 -4.48
N GLY A 102 4.62 -11.38 -5.03
CA GLY A 102 3.27 -11.47 -5.62
C GLY A 102 2.12 -11.43 -4.61
N ALA A 103 2.40 -11.24 -3.31
CA ALA A 103 1.34 -11.10 -2.31
C ALA A 103 0.58 -9.78 -2.44
N SER A 104 -0.73 -9.81 -2.18
CA SER A 104 -1.57 -8.64 -1.95
C SER A 104 -2.28 -8.71 -0.60
N TRP A 105 -2.67 -7.56 -0.02
CA TRP A 105 -3.39 -7.47 1.25
C TRP A 105 -4.12 -6.14 1.41
N THR A 106 -5.04 -6.06 2.37
CA THR A 106 -5.60 -4.81 2.87
C THR A 106 -5.07 -4.54 4.28
N VAL A 107 -4.83 -3.28 4.65
CA VAL A 107 -4.32 -2.94 5.98
C VAL A 107 -5.46 -2.62 6.93
N THR A 108 -5.39 -3.12 8.16
CA THR A 108 -6.35 -2.76 9.23
C THR A 108 -5.72 -2.01 10.39
N ASN A 109 -4.39 -1.83 10.38
CA ASN A 109 -3.63 -1.17 11.44
C ASN A 109 -2.64 -0.15 10.84
N LEU A 110 -3.11 1.09 10.70
CA LEU A 110 -2.31 2.22 10.23
C LEU A 110 -1.85 3.09 11.39
N GLN A 111 -0.61 3.53 11.31
CA GLN A 111 0.01 4.47 12.25
C GLN A 111 0.52 5.67 11.47
N ALA A 112 0.40 6.87 12.04
CA ALA A 112 1.09 8.03 11.51
C ALA A 112 2.60 7.84 11.73
N GLY A 113 3.37 7.85 10.66
CA GLY A 113 4.82 7.83 10.75
C GLY A 113 5.38 9.26 10.87
N ASN A 114 6.55 9.39 11.50
CA ASN A 114 7.28 10.67 11.53
C ASN A 114 8.04 10.88 10.21
N PRO A 115 7.88 12.01 9.50
CA PRO A 115 8.58 12.28 8.23
C PRO A 115 10.10 12.20 8.34
#